data_AF-E6XDB7-F1
#
_entry.id   AF-E6XDB7-F1
#
_cell.length_a   1.000
_cell.length_b   1.000
_cell.length_c   1.000
_cell.angle_alpha   90.00
_cell.angle_beta   90.00
_cell.angle_gamma   90.00
#
_symmetry.space_group_name_H-M   'P 1'
#
loop_
_entity.id
_entity.type
_entity.pdbx_description
1 polymer ?
#
loop_
_entity_poly.entity_id
_entity_poly.type
_entity_poly.pdbx_seq_one_letter_code
_entity_poly.pdbx_strand_id
1 'polypeptide(L)'
;MNKSDFIAELKFQTTEKSGRKNYAKSGYRPHIEFENYPEYWTSGQQTYIGTDFVLPGETVNAEIGILSTEYFAKRLYENMEFKFCESNRTIGFGKIIRIINTDLKCEPDIDQKTINLNLYPTDIIDKIKLDYRQSWNKAFSEIQELIISNESFRNKRIIRAIIHLGNKDLAHLEKIIEQTKIDWRDILLWAEYDKKEKRIRDFNNEFGKEEIKAIR
;
A
#
# COMPACT_ATOMS: atom_id res chain seq x y z
N MET A 1 -8.63 12.72 -23.89
CA MET A 1 -7.33 12.91 -23.21
C MET A 1 -7.28 11.93 -22.05
N ASN A 2 -6.31 11.02 -22.03
CA ASN A 2 -6.11 10.21 -20.82
C ASN A 2 -5.50 11.11 -19.77
N LYS A 3 -6.14 11.18 -18.59
CA LYS A 3 -5.70 12.04 -17.48
C LYS A 3 -4.31 11.56 -17.04
N SER A 4 -3.32 12.44 -17.10
CA SER A 4 -2.01 12.16 -16.50
C SER A 4 -2.16 12.22 -14.98
N ASP A 5 -1.65 11.19 -14.30
CA ASP A 5 -1.65 11.08 -12.86
C ASP A 5 -0.36 11.61 -12.25
N PHE A 6 0.78 11.40 -12.89
CA PHE A 6 2.07 11.94 -12.47
C PHE A 6 3.06 12.04 -13.64
N ILE A 7 4.10 12.84 -13.43
CA ILE A 7 5.28 12.91 -14.31
C ILE A 7 6.39 12.11 -13.65
N ALA A 8 7.05 11.26 -14.43
CA ALA A 8 8.18 10.45 -13.98
C ALA A 8 9.36 10.54 -14.94
N GLU A 9 10.57 10.44 -14.40
CA GLU A 9 11.75 10.08 -15.17
C GLU A 9 11.72 8.56 -15.38
N LEU A 10 11.83 8.10 -16.62
CA LEU A 10 11.86 6.70 -16.99
C LEU A 10 13.22 6.36 -17.57
N LYS A 11 13.87 5.32 -17.03
CA LYS A 11 15.12 4.76 -17.53
C LYS A 11 14.86 3.37 -18.10
N PHE A 12 14.97 3.24 -19.41
CA PHE A 12 14.82 1.96 -20.11
C PHE A 12 16.08 1.12 -19.95
N GLN A 13 15.92 -0.16 -19.70
CA GLN A 13 17.04 -1.10 -19.74
C GLN A 13 17.53 -1.28 -21.18
N THR A 14 18.82 -1.59 -21.33
CA THR A 14 19.40 -1.97 -22.62
C THR A 14 18.95 -3.37 -23.01
N THR A 15 18.99 -3.70 -24.31
CA THR A 15 18.61 -5.02 -24.80
C THR A 15 19.37 -6.15 -24.10
N GLU A 16 20.66 -5.95 -23.80
CA GLU A 16 21.53 -6.92 -23.14
C GLU A 16 21.10 -7.16 -21.68
N LYS A 17 20.57 -6.15 -21.01
CA LYS A 17 20.09 -6.21 -19.63
C LYS A 17 18.61 -6.58 -19.53
N SER A 18 18.07 -7.29 -20.51
CA SER A 18 16.65 -7.63 -20.58
C SER A 18 15.70 -6.45 -20.88
N GLY A 19 16.18 -5.32 -21.40
CA GLY A 19 15.32 -4.28 -21.98
C GLY A 19 14.66 -4.70 -23.30
N ARG A 20 13.74 -3.89 -23.82
CA ARG A 20 13.08 -4.18 -25.11
C ARG A 20 14.11 -4.35 -26.24
N LYS A 21 13.77 -5.12 -27.27
CA LYS A 21 14.59 -5.21 -28.50
C LYS A 21 14.38 -4.01 -29.44
N ASN A 22 13.19 -3.41 -29.37
CA ASN A 22 12.76 -2.31 -30.22
C ASN A 22 12.37 -1.11 -29.34
N TYR A 23 12.23 0.06 -29.97
CA TYR A 23 11.73 1.26 -29.30
C TYR A 23 10.37 1.03 -28.62
N ALA A 24 10.08 1.82 -27.59
CA ALA A 24 8.73 2.01 -27.06
C ALA A 24 8.16 3.32 -27.63
N LYS A 25 6.86 3.36 -27.96
CA LYS A 25 6.17 4.56 -28.44
C LYS A 25 5.26 5.13 -27.35
N SER A 26 5.00 6.42 -27.40
CA SER A 26 3.95 7.05 -26.57
C SER A 26 2.63 6.30 -26.72
N GLY A 27 1.93 6.10 -25.60
CA GLY A 27 0.80 5.19 -25.49
C GLY A 27 1.16 3.78 -25.05
N TYR A 28 2.45 3.46 -24.85
CA TYR A 28 2.91 2.19 -24.28
C TYR A 28 2.35 1.99 -22.85
N ARG A 29 1.87 0.78 -22.55
CA ARG A 29 1.14 0.44 -21.31
C ARG A 29 1.72 -0.79 -20.60
N PRO A 30 2.98 -0.75 -20.13
CA PRO A 30 3.50 -1.79 -19.25
C PRO A 30 2.69 -1.82 -17.95
N HIS A 31 2.82 -2.91 -17.20
CA HIS A 31 2.41 -2.86 -15.80
C HIS A 31 3.52 -2.20 -14.98
N ILE A 32 3.10 -1.47 -13.96
CA ILE A 32 3.92 -0.78 -12.98
C ILE A 32 3.83 -1.55 -11.67
N GLU A 33 4.99 -1.75 -11.05
CA GLU A 33 5.13 -2.28 -9.70
C GLU A 33 5.82 -1.21 -8.84
N PHE A 34 5.08 -0.66 -7.88
CA PHE A 34 5.65 0.26 -6.90
C PHE A 34 6.35 -0.53 -5.80
N GLU A 35 7.55 -0.10 -5.41
CA GLU A 35 8.43 -0.84 -4.49
C GLU A 35 7.73 -1.25 -3.18
N ASN A 36 6.92 -0.36 -2.63
CA ASN A 36 6.25 -0.58 -1.35
C ASN A 36 4.89 -1.28 -1.48
N TYR A 37 4.40 -1.55 -2.70
CA TYR A 37 3.11 -2.23 -2.95
C TYR A 37 3.32 -3.47 -3.85
N PRO A 38 4.15 -4.45 -3.42
CA PRO A 38 4.54 -5.58 -4.27
C PRO A 38 3.38 -6.50 -4.68
N GLU A 39 2.30 -6.50 -3.91
CA GLU A 39 1.09 -7.28 -4.12
C GLU A 39 0.16 -6.71 -5.20
N TYR A 40 0.37 -5.45 -5.62
CA TYR A 40 -0.56 -4.76 -6.51
C TYR A 40 0.16 -4.16 -7.73
N TRP A 41 -0.20 -4.65 -8.91
CA TRP A 41 0.31 -4.16 -10.19
C TRP A 41 -0.76 -3.34 -10.90
N THR A 42 -0.38 -2.23 -11.52
CA THR A 42 -1.31 -1.41 -12.30
C THR A 42 -0.79 -1.21 -13.71
N SER A 43 -1.66 -1.21 -14.72
CA SER A 43 -1.27 -0.70 -16.04
C SER A 43 -0.92 0.77 -15.93
N GLY A 44 0.22 1.17 -16.51
CA GLY A 44 0.68 2.54 -16.55
C GLY A 44 0.92 2.98 -17.99
N GLN A 45 0.01 3.78 -18.54
CA GLN A 45 0.24 4.39 -19.84
C GLN A 45 1.33 5.44 -19.75
N GLN A 46 2.30 5.37 -20.66
CA GLN A 46 3.41 6.31 -20.78
C GLN A 46 3.20 7.21 -21.99
N THR A 47 3.27 8.53 -21.80
CA THR A 47 3.30 9.52 -22.88
C THR A 47 4.59 10.32 -22.74
N TYR A 48 5.51 10.14 -23.68
CA TYR A 48 6.86 10.69 -23.56
C TYR A 48 6.87 12.19 -23.86
N ILE A 49 7.64 12.95 -23.08
CA ILE A 49 7.73 14.39 -23.19
C ILE A 49 8.90 14.74 -24.12
N GLY A 50 8.62 15.48 -25.20
CA GLY A 50 9.62 15.93 -26.16
C GLY A 50 10.02 14.90 -27.22
N THR A 51 9.44 13.71 -27.22
CA THR A 51 9.64 12.66 -28.23
C THR A 51 8.42 11.75 -28.33
N ASP A 52 8.25 11.06 -29.46
CA ASP A 52 7.20 10.05 -29.65
C ASP A 52 7.66 8.63 -29.34
N PHE A 53 8.96 8.40 -29.19
CA PHE A 53 9.55 7.09 -28.92
C PHE A 53 10.84 7.17 -28.10
N VAL A 54 11.19 6.04 -27.49
CA VAL A 54 12.40 5.87 -26.66
C VAL A 54 13.07 4.56 -27.02
N LEU A 55 14.39 4.58 -27.19
CA LEU A 55 15.20 3.40 -27.47
C LEU A 55 15.62 2.70 -26.15
N PRO A 56 15.92 1.39 -26.20
CA PRO A 56 16.49 0.68 -25.06
C PRO A 56 17.77 1.37 -24.54
N GLY A 57 17.90 1.51 -23.23
CA GLY A 57 19.04 2.19 -22.58
C GLY A 57 18.86 3.69 -22.35
N GLU A 58 17.90 4.34 -23.01
CA GLU A 58 17.67 5.77 -22.89
C GLU A 58 16.88 6.14 -21.63
N THR A 59 16.94 7.43 -21.29
CA THR A 59 16.16 8.03 -20.21
C THR A 59 15.27 9.12 -20.78
N VAL A 60 14.01 9.19 -20.35
CA VAL A 60 13.03 10.17 -20.81
C VAL A 60 12.12 10.60 -19.67
N ASN A 61 11.62 11.83 -19.70
CA ASN A 61 10.49 12.22 -18.85
C ASN A 61 9.18 11.85 -19.53
N ALA A 62 8.22 11.34 -18.76
CA ALA A 62 6.94 10.90 -19.28
C ALA A 62 5.78 11.30 -18.36
N GLU A 63 4.66 11.64 -18.98
CA GLU A 63 3.36 11.66 -18.31
C GLU A 63 2.85 10.23 -18.18
N ILE A 64 2.50 9.85 -16.96
CA ILE A 64 2.02 8.52 -16.62
C ILE A 64 0.57 8.61 -16.18
N GLY A 65 -0.29 7.78 -16.76
CA GLY A 65 -1.65 7.52 -16.26
C GLY A 65 -1.79 6.08 -15.81
N ILE A 66 -2.32 5.83 -14.62
CA ILE A 66 -2.48 4.48 -14.05
C ILE A 66 -3.95 4.06 -14.04
N LEU A 67 -4.20 2.76 -14.18
CA LEU A 67 -5.56 2.22 -14.14
C LEU A 67 -6.14 2.19 -12.72
N SER A 68 -5.34 1.82 -11.72
CA SER A 68 -5.83 1.54 -10.36
C SER A 68 -5.71 2.74 -9.43
N THR A 69 -6.26 3.89 -9.82
CA THR A 69 -6.16 5.13 -9.05
C THR A 69 -6.77 5.01 -7.65
N GLU A 70 -7.84 4.22 -7.49
CA GLU A 70 -8.48 3.97 -6.19
C GLU A 70 -7.52 3.27 -5.23
N TYR A 71 -6.84 2.22 -5.70
CA TYR A 71 -5.84 1.52 -4.90
C TYR A 71 -4.64 2.38 -4.54
N PHE A 72 -4.26 3.37 -5.36
CA PHE A 72 -3.10 4.23 -5.09
C PHE A 72 -3.49 5.60 -4.49
N ALA A 73 -4.77 5.80 -4.15
CA ALA A 73 -5.23 7.02 -3.50
C ALA A 73 -4.43 7.27 -2.21
N LYS A 74 -3.89 8.49 -2.08
CA LYS A 74 -3.08 8.97 -0.94
C LYS A 74 -1.83 8.14 -0.62
N ARG A 75 -1.29 7.40 -1.60
CA ARG A 75 -0.15 6.48 -1.41
C ARG A 75 1.11 6.86 -2.16
N LEU A 76 1.02 7.71 -3.19
CA LEU A 76 2.16 8.10 -4.01
C LEU A 76 2.86 9.35 -3.47
N TYR A 77 4.19 9.41 -3.62
CA TYR A 77 4.99 10.60 -3.29
C TYR A 77 6.04 10.89 -4.36
N GLU A 78 6.53 12.13 -4.37
CA GLU A 78 7.63 12.54 -5.24
C GLU A 78 8.92 11.83 -4.80
N ASN A 79 9.75 11.44 -5.77
CA ASN A 79 10.90 10.54 -5.63
C ASN A 79 10.57 9.07 -5.35
N MET A 80 9.30 8.66 -5.31
CA MET A 80 8.96 7.24 -5.26
C MET A 80 9.48 6.53 -6.52
N GLU A 81 10.18 5.42 -6.31
CA GLU A 81 10.67 4.56 -7.38
C GLU A 81 9.66 3.44 -7.69
N PHE A 82 9.65 3.03 -8.95
CA PHE A 82 8.86 1.91 -9.44
C PHE A 82 9.60 1.23 -10.59
N LYS A 83 9.23 -0.01 -10.88
CA LYS A 83 9.65 -0.67 -12.12
C LYS A 83 8.45 -0.82 -13.04
N PHE A 84 8.71 -0.83 -14.34
CA PHE A 84 7.70 -1.14 -15.33
C PHE A 84 8.15 -2.32 -16.19
N CYS A 85 7.21 -3.21 -16.43
CA CYS A 85 7.50 -4.58 -16.83
C CYS A 85 6.58 -5.04 -17.98
N GLU A 86 7.06 -6.01 -18.75
CA GLU A 86 6.27 -6.80 -19.70
C GLU A 86 6.26 -8.25 -19.23
N SER A 87 5.11 -8.75 -18.80
CA SER A 87 5.03 -10.02 -18.07
C SER A 87 6.09 -10.06 -16.95
N ASN A 88 6.93 -11.09 -16.87
CA ASN A 88 7.88 -11.21 -15.75
C ASN A 88 9.19 -10.45 -16.00
N ARG A 89 9.26 -9.62 -17.04
CA ARG A 89 10.48 -8.97 -17.51
C ARG A 89 10.47 -7.48 -17.19
N THR A 90 11.43 -7.04 -16.38
CA THR A 90 11.65 -5.61 -16.13
C THR A 90 12.13 -4.92 -17.40
N ILE A 91 11.41 -3.90 -17.85
CA ILE A 91 11.78 -3.13 -19.04
C ILE A 91 12.54 -1.86 -18.65
N GLY A 92 12.26 -1.32 -17.47
CA GLY A 92 12.93 -0.14 -16.96
C GLY A 92 12.46 0.23 -15.57
N PHE A 93 13.02 1.33 -15.10
CA PHE A 93 12.74 1.91 -13.79
C PHE A 93 12.21 3.32 -13.98
N GLY A 94 11.29 3.71 -13.10
CA GLY A 94 10.74 5.04 -13.06
C GLY A 94 10.94 5.67 -11.70
N LYS A 95 11.07 6.99 -11.70
CA LYS A 95 11.08 7.80 -10.48
C LYS A 95 10.07 8.93 -10.64
N ILE A 96 9.11 9.02 -9.73
CA ILE A 96 8.10 10.09 -9.76
C ILE A 96 8.79 11.43 -9.54
N ILE A 97 8.65 12.35 -10.49
CA ILE A 97 9.14 13.74 -10.38
C ILE A 97 8.06 14.60 -9.73
N ARG A 98 6.81 14.47 -10.19
CA ARG A 98 5.71 15.32 -9.76
C ARG A 98 4.38 14.59 -9.86
N ILE A 99 3.55 14.68 -8.83
CA ILE A 99 2.19 14.13 -8.85
C ILE A 99 1.22 15.20 -9.36
N ILE A 100 0.46 14.86 -10.39
CA ILE A 100 -0.54 15.75 -11.02
C ILE A 100 -1.92 15.47 -10.44
N ASN A 101 -2.28 14.20 -10.27
CA ASN A 101 -3.50 13.77 -9.62
C ASN A 101 -3.31 13.78 -8.09
N THR A 102 -3.76 14.86 -7.45
CA THR A 102 -3.62 15.09 -6.01
C THR A 102 -4.37 14.09 -5.13
N ASP A 103 -5.29 13.30 -5.71
CA ASP A 103 -5.96 12.22 -4.98
C ASP A 103 -4.99 11.07 -4.69
N LEU A 104 -3.95 10.89 -5.51
CA LEU A 104 -2.92 9.88 -5.32
C LEU A 104 -1.81 10.33 -4.35
N LYS A 105 -1.62 11.65 -4.19
CA LYS A 105 -0.54 12.22 -3.38
C LYS A 105 -0.75 11.93 -1.90
N CYS A 106 0.22 11.27 -1.27
CA CYS A 106 0.25 11.10 0.19
C CYS A 106 0.60 12.42 0.89
N GLU A 107 0.43 12.44 2.21
CA GLU A 107 0.82 13.58 3.04
C GLU A 107 2.35 13.83 2.92
N PRO A 108 2.80 15.09 2.91
CA PRO A 108 4.23 15.42 2.90
C PRO A 108 4.97 14.81 4.10
N ASP A 109 6.22 14.40 3.89
CA ASP A 109 7.15 13.92 4.93
C ASP A 109 6.67 12.70 5.75
N ILE A 110 5.65 12.01 5.26
CA ILE A 110 5.09 10.85 5.94
C ILE A 110 6.02 9.63 5.84
N ASP A 111 6.30 9.00 6.98
CA ASP A 111 6.97 7.71 6.99
C ASP A 111 6.05 6.65 6.38
N GLN A 112 6.44 6.09 5.23
CA GLN A 112 5.68 5.05 4.54
C GLN A 112 5.40 3.84 5.42
N LYS A 113 6.25 3.54 6.42
CA LYS A 113 6.04 2.46 7.39
C LYS A 113 4.83 2.67 8.29
N THR A 114 4.29 3.89 8.34
CA THR A 114 3.10 4.22 9.14
C THR A 114 1.81 4.14 8.34
N ILE A 115 1.86 4.36 7.02
CA ILE A 115 0.67 4.34 6.16
C ILE A 115 0.53 3.09 5.32
N ASN A 116 1.60 2.36 5.07
CA ASN A 116 1.56 1.19 4.22
C ASN A 116 1.56 -0.08 5.07
N LEU A 117 0.44 -0.79 5.06
CA LEU A 117 0.25 -2.02 5.80
C LEU A 117 1.21 -3.13 5.36
N ASN A 118 1.75 -3.09 4.14
CA ASN A 118 2.80 -4.01 3.69
C ASN A 118 4.13 -3.80 4.42
N LEU A 119 4.32 -2.61 5.00
CA LEU A 119 5.52 -2.24 5.76
C LEU A 119 5.31 -2.34 7.28
N TYR A 120 4.15 -2.85 7.72
CA TYR A 120 3.88 -3.08 9.14
C TYR A 120 4.64 -4.31 9.66
N PRO A 121 4.76 -4.46 11.01
CA PRO A 121 5.30 -5.67 11.61
C PRO A 121 4.67 -6.94 11.04
N THR A 122 5.49 -7.96 10.82
CA THR A 122 5.07 -9.20 10.17
C THR A 122 3.98 -9.92 10.95
N ASP A 123 3.95 -9.82 12.29
CA ASP A 123 2.90 -10.41 13.12
C ASP A 123 1.50 -9.94 12.72
N ILE A 124 1.35 -8.67 12.33
CA ILE A 124 0.07 -8.10 11.86
C ILE A 124 -0.31 -8.70 10.50
N ILE A 125 0.63 -8.69 9.55
CA ILE A 125 0.40 -9.18 8.19
C ILE A 125 0.07 -10.67 8.21
N ASP A 126 0.85 -11.46 8.94
CA ASP A 126 0.68 -12.90 9.07
C ASP A 126 -0.64 -13.23 9.78
N LYS A 127 -1.03 -12.43 10.79
CA LYS A 127 -2.31 -12.61 11.47
C LYS A 127 -3.49 -12.37 10.53
N ILE A 128 -3.46 -11.32 9.70
CA ILE A 128 -4.52 -11.06 8.70
C ILE A 128 -4.64 -12.26 7.74
N LYS A 129 -3.52 -12.73 7.19
CA LYS A 129 -3.50 -13.87 6.26
C LYS A 129 -4.04 -15.15 6.91
N LEU A 130 -3.62 -15.43 8.15
CA LEU A 130 -4.03 -16.61 8.90
C LEU A 130 -5.53 -16.60 9.24
N ASP A 131 -6.02 -15.47 9.74
CA ASP A 131 -7.38 -15.35 10.27
C ASP A 131 -8.40 -15.29 9.14
N TYR A 132 -8.15 -14.53 8.07
CA TYR A 132 -9.13 -14.31 7.00
C TYR A 132 -8.95 -15.23 5.78
N ARG A 133 -7.88 -16.04 5.72
CA ARG A 133 -7.65 -17.08 4.70
C ARG A 133 -7.95 -16.57 3.29
N GLN A 134 -8.94 -17.12 2.59
CA GLN A 134 -9.28 -16.74 1.21
C GLN A 134 -9.70 -15.27 1.07
N SER A 135 -10.22 -14.66 2.14
CA SER A 135 -10.69 -13.27 2.17
C SER A 135 -9.63 -12.29 2.67
N TRP A 136 -8.38 -12.73 2.86
CA TRP A 136 -7.32 -11.89 3.43
C TRP A 136 -7.08 -10.60 2.65
N ASN A 137 -7.14 -10.66 1.31
CA ASN A 137 -6.97 -9.48 0.46
C ASN A 137 -7.98 -8.37 0.78
N LYS A 138 -9.24 -8.76 1.02
CA LYS A 138 -10.30 -7.79 1.32
C LYS A 138 -10.12 -7.21 2.73
N ALA A 139 -9.85 -8.05 3.74
CA ALA A 139 -9.52 -7.58 5.09
C ALA A 139 -8.30 -6.63 5.10
N PHE A 140 -7.28 -6.96 4.31
CA PHE A 140 -6.09 -6.14 4.14
C PHE A 140 -6.42 -4.77 3.54
N SER A 141 -7.23 -4.74 2.47
CA SER A 141 -7.67 -3.49 1.84
C SER A 141 -8.45 -2.60 2.81
N GLU A 142 -9.39 -3.15 3.57
CA GLU A 142 -10.20 -2.37 4.52
C GLU A 142 -9.36 -1.77 5.66
N ILE A 143 -8.42 -2.54 6.20
CA ILE A 143 -7.50 -2.05 7.23
C ILE A 143 -6.57 -0.97 6.63
N GLN A 144 -6.07 -1.19 5.41
CA GLN A 144 -5.23 -0.23 4.70
C GLN A 144 -5.97 1.09 4.43
N GLU A 145 -7.25 1.04 4.06
CA GLU A 145 -8.11 2.22 3.89
C GLU A 145 -8.33 2.97 5.21
N LEU A 146 -8.55 2.24 6.31
CA LEU A 146 -8.67 2.83 7.64
C LEU A 146 -7.39 3.58 8.03
N ILE A 147 -6.21 2.95 7.85
CA ILE A 147 -4.90 3.54 8.14
C ILE A 147 -4.68 4.85 7.36
N ILE A 148 -5.12 4.89 6.10
CA ILE A 148 -5.00 6.08 5.24
C ILE A 148 -5.99 7.17 5.67
N SER A 149 -7.18 6.79 6.14
CA SER A 149 -8.25 7.74 6.46
C SER A 149 -7.95 8.69 7.62
N ASN A 150 -7.12 8.27 8.60
CA ASN A 150 -6.78 9.09 9.76
C ASN A 150 -5.46 8.64 10.40
N GLU A 151 -4.59 9.59 10.74
CA GLU A 151 -3.32 9.34 11.42
C GLU A 151 -3.46 8.58 12.74
N SER A 152 -4.54 8.82 13.48
CA SER A 152 -4.80 8.16 14.77
C SER A 152 -4.88 6.64 14.65
N PHE A 153 -5.25 6.12 13.48
CA PHE A 153 -5.39 4.68 13.22
C PHE A 153 -4.10 4.00 12.78
N ARG A 154 -3.02 4.75 12.54
CA ARG A 154 -1.70 4.23 12.15
C ARG A 154 -0.98 3.50 13.29
N ASN A 155 -1.59 3.46 14.48
CA ASN A 155 -1.04 2.81 15.66
C ASN A 155 -1.16 1.28 15.57
N LYS A 156 -0.02 0.59 15.64
CA LYS A 156 0.08 -0.89 15.61
C LYS A 156 -0.79 -1.58 16.66
N ARG A 157 -0.90 -1.02 17.87
CA ARG A 157 -1.75 -1.55 18.96
C ARG A 157 -3.22 -1.52 18.56
N ILE A 158 -3.68 -0.43 17.93
CA ILE A 158 -5.05 -0.30 17.45
C ILE A 158 -5.31 -1.33 16.34
N ILE A 159 -4.41 -1.45 15.37
CA ILE A 159 -4.57 -2.43 14.29
C ILE A 159 -4.62 -3.86 14.82
N ARG A 160 -3.78 -4.23 15.79
CA ARG A 160 -3.85 -5.54 16.44
C ARG A 160 -5.18 -5.76 17.17
N ALA A 161 -5.67 -4.75 17.89
CA ALA A 161 -6.96 -4.82 18.57
C ALA A 161 -8.13 -5.01 17.58
N ILE A 162 -8.11 -4.29 16.45
CA ILE A 162 -9.10 -4.43 15.37
C ILE A 162 -9.10 -5.85 14.81
N ILE A 163 -7.93 -6.40 14.47
CA ILE A 163 -7.80 -7.75 13.93
C ILE A 163 -8.29 -8.79 14.94
N HIS A 164 -7.95 -8.61 16.23
CA HIS A 164 -8.39 -9.49 17.30
C HIS A 164 -9.93 -9.50 17.42
N LEU A 165 -10.54 -8.32 17.51
CA LEU A 165 -11.99 -8.18 17.65
C LEU A 165 -12.73 -8.61 16.39
N GLY A 166 -12.14 -8.44 15.20
CA GLY A 166 -12.67 -8.94 13.92
C GLY A 166 -12.93 -10.44 13.91
N ASN A 167 -12.35 -11.20 14.85
CA ASN A 167 -12.70 -12.60 15.13
C ASN A 167 -12.75 -13.51 13.89
N LYS A 168 -11.83 -13.27 12.94
CA LYS A 168 -11.68 -14.07 11.70
C LYS A 168 -12.90 -14.02 10.76
N ASP A 169 -13.80 -13.08 10.98
CA ASP A 169 -15.01 -12.89 10.19
C ASP A 169 -14.99 -11.51 9.55
N LEU A 170 -15.11 -11.46 8.22
CA LEU A 170 -14.97 -10.21 7.48
C LEU A 170 -16.11 -9.23 7.82
N ALA A 171 -17.34 -9.71 7.95
CA ALA A 171 -18.47 -8.84 8.31
C ALA A 171 -18.33 -8.28 9.73
N HIS A 172 -17.70 -9.03 10.64
CA HIS A 172 -17.36 -8.53 11.96
C HIS A 172 -16.20 -7.53 11.91
N LEU A 173 -15.16 -7.78 11.12
CA LEU A 173 -14.07 -6.82 10.89
C LEU A 173 -14.60 -5.49 10.36
N GLU A 174 -15.45 -5.51 9.33
CA GLU A 174 -16.10 -4.32 8.75
C GLU A 174 -16.82 -3.52 9.86
N LYS A 175 -17.58 -4.20 10.74
CA LYS A 175 -18.25 -3.54 11.88
C LYS A 175 -17.27 -2.93 12.87
N ILE A 176 -16.18 -3.63 13.20
CA ILE A 176 -15.16 -3.12 14.12
C ILE A 176 -14.44 -1.91 13.52
N ILE A 177 -14.17 -1.90 12.22
CA ILE A 177 -13.60 -0.75 11.50
C ILE A 177 -14.54 0.45 11.61
N GLU A 178 -15.85 0.26 11.40
CA GLU A 178 -16.83 1.35 11.56
C GLU A 178 -16.89 1.88 13.00
N GLN A 179 -16.84 0.99 14.00
CA GLN A 179 -16.76 1.41 15.41
C GLN A 179 -15.45 2.15 15.72
N THR A 180 -14.33 1.73 15.11
CA THR A 180 -13.02 2.40 15.28
C THR A 180 -13.07 3.85 14.81
N LYS A 181 -13.79 4.11 13.70
CA LYS A 181 -14.00 5.46 13.17
C LYS A 181 -14.80 6.35 14.12
N ILE A 182 -15.65 5.77 14.97
CA ILE A 182 -16.44 6.47 15.99
C ILE A 182 -15.59 6.74 17.23
N ASP A 183 -15.05 5.69 17.87
CA ASP A 183 -14.09 5.81 18.98
C ASP A 183 -13.14 4.61 19.04
N TRP A 184 -11.89 4.83 18.64
CA TRP A 184 -10.85 3.80 18.71
C TRP A 184 -10.46 3.42 20.13
N ARG A 185 -10.78 4.23 21.15
CA ARG A 185 -10.49 3.91 22.55
C ARG A 185 -11.36 2.75 23.04
N ASP A 186 -12.61 2.69 22.60
CA ASP A 186 -13.52 1.58 22.90
C ASP A 186 -13.00 0.27 22.32
N ILE A 187 -12.39 0.32 21.12
CA ILE A 187 -11.76 -0.85 20.50
C ILE A 187 -10.63 -1.40 21.37
N LEU A 188 -9.79 -0.53 21.93
CA LEU A 188 -8.75 -0.96 22.86
C LEU A 188 -9.34 -1.50 24.17
N LEU A 189 -10.38 -0.86 24.70
CA LEU A 189 -11.07 -1.33 25.89
C LEU A 189 -11.62 -2.74 25.70
N TRP A 190 -12.38 -2.97 24.63
CA TRP A 190 -13.01 -4.26 24.34
C TRP A 190 -11.99 -5.36 24.02
N ALA A 191 -10.87 -5.01 23.39
CA ALA A 191 -9.86 -5.98 23.02
C ALA A 191 -8.95 -6.40 24.21
N GLU A 192 -8.64 -5.45 25.09
CA GLU A 192 -7.62 -5.64 26.13
C GLU A 192 -8.18 -5.87 27.53
N TYR A 193 -9.42 -5.50 27.83
CA TYR A 193 -10.00 -5.55 29.17
C TYR A 193 -11.16 -6.54 29.27
N ASP A 194 -11.32 -7.14 30.45
CA ASP A 194 -12.49 -7.94 30.77
C ASP A 194 -13.65 -7.07 31.33
N LYS A 195 -14.79 -7.71 31.63
CA LYS A 195 -15.98 -7.04 32.18
C LYS A 195 -15.78 -6.41 33.56
N LYS A 196 -14.67 -6.71 34.25
CA LYS A 196 -14.31 -6.15 35.56
C LYS A 196 -13.23 -5.07 35.43
N GLU A 197 -13.00 -4.57 34.21
CA GLU A 197 -11.96 -3.58 33.88
C GLU A 197 -10.54 -4.07 34.21
N LYS A 198 -10.35 -5.39 34.30
CA LYS A 198 -9.00 -5.95 34.42
C LYS A 198 -8.41 -6.07 33.03
N ARG A 199 -7.25 -5.45 32.81
CA ARG A 199 -6.48 -5.67 31.57
C ARG A 199 -6.01 -7.12 31.52
N ILE A 200 -6.42 -7.84 30.48
CA ILE A 200 -6.11 -9.26 30.23
C ILE A 200 -5.17 -9.46 29.02
N ARG A 201 -5.03 -8.45 28.16
CA ARG A 201 -4.11 -8.45 27.01
C ARG A 201 -3.40 -7.13 26.85
N ASP A 202 -2.22 -7.16 26.23
CA ASP A 202 -1.46 -5.97 25.85
C ASP A 202 -1.08 -6.02 24.37
N PHE A 203 -1.81 -5.28 23.53
CA PHE A 203 -1.55 -5.21 22.08
C PHE A 203 -0.41 -4.24 21.71
N ASN A 204 0.28 -3.64 22.69
CA ASN A 204 1.61 -3.12 22.40
C ASN A 204 2.56 -4.26 22.00
N ASN A 205 2.31 -5.47 22.52
CA ASN A 205 3.04 -6.67 22.14
C ASN A 205 2.48 -7.30 20.86
N GLU A 206 3.32 -8.11 20.23
CA GLU A 206 2.97 -8.91 19.05
C GLU A 206 1.92 -9.97 19.38
N PHE A 207 1.19 -10.43 18.36
CA PHE A 207 0.34 -11.62 18.49
C PHE A 207 1.13 -12.84 18.99
N GLY A 208 0.56 -13.57 19.95
CA GLY A 208 1.20 -14.66 20.67
C GLY A 208 1.98 -14.23 21.93
N LYS A 209 2.13 -12.92 22.18
CA LYS A 209 2.82 -12.35 23.35
C LYS A 209 1.96 -11.32 24.08
N GLU A 210 0.66 -11.28 23.80
CA GLU A 210 -0.27 -10.31 24.37
C GLU A 210 -0.70 -10.65 25.80
N GLU A 211 -0.53 -11.90 26.25
CA GLU A 211 -0.97 -12.32 27.59
C GLU A 211 -0.20 -11.59 28.68
N ILE A 212 -0.95 -10.96 29.59
CA ILE A 212 -0.37 -10.35 30.79
C ILE A 212 -0.12 -11.47 31.79
N LYS A 213 1.16 -11.85 31.98
CA LYS A 213 1.54 -12.79 33.03
C LYS A 213 1.00 -12.27 34.36
N ALA A 214 0.26 -13.11 35.09
CA ALA A 214 -0.14 -12.78 36.44
C ALA A 214 1.12 -12.48 37.26
N ILE A 215 1.21 -11.27 37.79
CA ILE A 215 2.19 -10.94 38.84
C ILE A 215 1.84 -11.89 39.99
N ARG A 216 2.75 -12.83 40.27
CA ARG A 216 2.67 -13.70 41.45
C ARG A 216 2.92 -12.89 42.71
#